data_AF-A0A1R3UHP3-F1
#
_entry.id   AF-A0A1R3UHP3-F1
#
_cell.length_a   1.000
_cell.length_b   1.000
_cell.length_c   1.000
_cell.angle_alpha   90.00
_cell.angle_beta   90.00
_cell.angle_gamma   90.00
#
_symmetry.space_group_name_H-M   'P 1'
#
loop_
_entity.id
_entity.type
_entity.pdbx_description
1 polymer ?
#
loop_
_entity_poly.entity_id
_entity_poly.type
_entity_poly.pdbx_seq_one_letter_code
_entity_poly.pdbx_strand_id
1 'polypeptide(L)'
;MRHFVGFLSGLILGPVLLLLCGWAFAHLRGLHAADMSVLSGTGPVALAGLVGVGILVALVAVPPRLTPLLPFGAALVLAGLSAVSLLRPHLVERLPTVPGSESALVLLPLGVFVPLALLLAAPVFVGGRWVRGDDDGPGKDEYFDGLYEDGEGGSNQRSALRSEPVPAAASHEPRHRLEDD
;
A
#
# COMPACT_ATOMS: atom_id res chain seq x y z
N MET A 1 -6.19 12.56 -2.51
CA MET A 1 -5.14 12.46 -3.56
C MET A 1 -4.17 11.29 -3.34
N ARG A 2 -3.56 11.10 -2.15
CA ARG A 2 -2.58 10.00 -1.90
C ARG A 2 -3.02 8.59 -2.33
N HIS A 3 -4.30 8.27 -2.15
CA HIS A 3 -4.92 6.99 -2.53
C HIS A 3 -4.91 6.74 -4.05
N PHE A 4 -5.23 7.77 -4.83
CA PHE A 4 -5.23 7.70 -6.29
C PHE A 4 -3.81 7.54 -6.84
N VAL A 5 -2.84 8.30 -6.29
CA VAL A 5 -1.43 8.18 -6.66
C VAL A 5 -0.90 6.79 -6.34
N GLY A 6 -1.21 6.26 -5.15
CA GLY A 6 -0.89 4.89 -4.76
C GLY A 6 -1.45 3.88 -5.76
N PHE A 7 -2.73 3.97 -6.10
CA PHE A 7 -3.35 3.09 -7.09
C PHE A 7 -2.67 3.14 -8.47
N LEU A 8 -2.43 4.34 -9.00
CA LEU A 8 -1.79 4.52 -10.31
C LEU A 8 -0.36 3.98 -10.30
N SER A 9 0.40 4.22 -9.23
CA SER A 9 1.73 3.65 -9.05
C SER A 9 1.69 2.12 -8.98
N GLY A 10 0.68 1.54 -8.34
CA GLY A 10 0.42 0.10 -8.34
C GLY A 10 0.16 -0.46 -9.73
N LEU A 11 -0.62 0.26 -10.55
CA LEU A 11 -0.91 -0.12 -11.92
C LEU A 11 0.34 -0.16 -12.81
N ILE A 12 1.32 0.71 -12.55
CA ILE A 12 2.63 0.69 -13.21
C ILE A 12 3.54 -0.40 -12.62
N LEU A 13 3.45 -0.64 -11.31
CA LEU A 13 4.26 -1.64 -10.62
C LEU A 13 3.95 -3.06 -11.10
N GLY A 14 2.69 -3.39 -11.37
CA GLY A 14 2.30 -4.72 -11.86
C GLY A 14 3.05 -5.18 -13.11
N PRO A 15 3.03 -4.40 -14.22
CA PRO A 15 3.82 -4.68 -15.42
C PRO A 15 5.33 -4.72 -15.16
N VAL A 16 5.85 -3.84 -14.31
CA VAL A 16 7.29 -3.84 -13.95
C VAL A 16 7.69 -5.14 -13.27
N LEU A 17 6.91 -5.61 -12.29
CA LEU A 17 7.14 -6.89 -11.62
C LEU A 17 7.09 -8.06 -12.61
N LEU A 18 6.09 -8.06 -13.50
CA LEU A 18 5.92 -9.09 -14.52
C LEU A 18 7.12 -9.15 -15.48
N LEU A 19 7.58 -7.99 -15.97
CA LEU A 19 8.72 -7.91 -16.88
C LEU A 19 10.04 -8.27 -16.20
N LEU A 20 10.25 -7.86 -14.95
CA LEU A 20 11.43 -8.23 -14.17
C LEU A 20 11.50 -9.75 -13.93
N CYS A 21 10.38 -10.37 -13.57
CA CYS A 21 10.29 -11.82 -13.43
C CYS A 21 10.53 -12.54 -14.76
N GLY A 22 9.94 -12.04 -15.86
CA GLY A 22 10.18 -12.59 -17.19
C GLY A 22 11.64 -12.49 -17.62
N TRP A 23 12.28 -11.33 -17.38
CA TRP A 23 13.69 -11.12 -17.68
C TRP A 23 14.61 -12.06 -16.89
N ALA A 24 14.36 -12.21 -15.59
CA ALA A 24 15.14 -13.11 -14.73
C ALA A 24 14.96 -14.57 -15.15
N PHE A 25 13.73 -14.98 -15.46
CA PHE A 25 13.43 -16.32 -15.96
C PHE A 25 14.12 -16.59 -17.29
N ALA A 26 14.12 -15.64 -18.23
CA ALA A 26 14.83 -15.77 -19.51
C ALA A 26 16.32 -16.04 -19.30
N HIS A 27 16.96 -15.32 -18.38
CA HIS A 27 18.37 -15.49 -18.05
C HIS A 27 18.64 -16.86 -17.43
N LEU A 28 17.86 -17.26 -16.44
CA LEU A 28 18.02 -18.57 -15.79
C LEU A 28 17.79 -19.72 -16.76
N ARG A 29 16.78 -19.61 -17.63
CA ARG A 29 16.52 -20.59 -18.68
C ARG A 29 17.66 -20.67 -19.69
N GLY A 30 18.25 -19.54 -20.05
CA GLY A 30 19.42 -19.48 -20.94
C GLY A 30 20.65 -20.15 -20.35
N LEU A 31 20.94 -19.93 -19.06
CA LEU A 31 22.02 -20.62 -18.35
C LEU A 31 21.78 -22.12 -18.28
N HIS A 32 20.55 -22.52 -17.96
CA HIS A 32 20.17 -23.92 -17.90
C HIS A 32 20.30 -24.62 -19.26
N ALA A 33 19.89 -23.96 -20.35
CA ALA A 33 20.03 -24.50 -21.70
C ALA A 33 21.50 -24.63 -22.16
N ALA A 34 22.42 -23.90 -21.53
CA ALA A 34 23.85 -23.99 -21.78
C ALA A 34 24.58 -24.93 -20.81
N ASP A 35 23.85 -25.69 -19.96
CA ASP A 35 24.39 -26.52 -18.88
C ASP A 35 25.37 -25.78 -17.95
N MET A 36 25.15 -24.48 -17.77
CA MET A 36 25.98 -23.63 -16.90
C MET A 36 25.37 -23.52 -15.50
N SER A 37 26.25 -23.38 -14.50
CA SER A 37 25.83 -23.12 -13.12
C SER A 37 25.19 -21.74 -12.99
N VAL A 38 24.22 -21.62 -12.07
CA VAL A 38 23.54 -20.35 -11.74
C VAL A 38 24.51 -19.30 -11.16
N LEU A 39 25.68 -19.73 -10.68
CA LEU A 39 26.72 -18.81 -10.18
C LEU A 39 27.70 -18.38 -11.27
N SER A 40 27.58 -18.89 -12.49
CA SER A 40 28.45 -18.57 -13.61
C SER A 40 27.88 -17.43 -14.47
N GLY A 41 28.77 -16.63 -15.07
CA GLY A 41 28.40 -15.58 -16.02
C GLY A 41 27.42 -14.56 -15.42
N THR A 42 26.26 -14.41 -16.04
CA THR A 42 25.20 -13.45 -15.64
C THR A 42 24.22 -13.99 -14.60
N GLY A 43 24.38 -15.25 -14.16
CA GLY A 43 23.45 -15.89 -13.22
C GLY A 43 23.33 -15.20 -11.86
N PRO A 44 24.42 -14.73 -11.23
CA PRO A 44 24.32 -13.94 -10.00
C PRO A 44 23.49 -12.65 -10.17
N VAL A 45 23.52 -12.03 -11.35
CA VAL A 45 22.72 -10.82 -11.63
C VAL A 45 21.23 -11.15 -11.70
N ALA A 46 20.87 -12.28 -12.32
CA ALA A 46 19.48 -12.74 -12.36
C ALA A 46 18.95 -13.06 -10.95
N LEU A 47 19.77 -13.71 -10.11
CA LEU A 47 19.44 -13.97 -8.71
C LEU A 47 19.28 -12.67 -7.92
N ALA A 48 20.22 -11.73 -8.05
CA ALA A 48 20.15 -10.42 -7.40
C ALA A 48 18.87 -9.66 -7.84
N GLY A 49 18.49 -9.76 -9.11
CA GLY A 49 17.23 -9.22 -9.63
C GLY A 49 16.01 -9.82 -8.94
N LEU A 50 15.94 -11.15 -8.81
CA LEU A 50 14.84 -11.83 -8.11
C LEU A 50 14.77 -11.49 -6.63
N VAL A 51 15.92 -11.40 -5.96
CA VAL A 51 15.99 -10.92 -4.57
C VAL A 51 15.48 -9.48 -4.47
N GLY A 52 15.89 -8.62 -5.40
CA GLY A 52 15.39 -7.24 -5.49
C GLY A 52 13.87 -7.17 -5.67
N VAL A 53 13.29 -8.03 -6.51
CA VAL A 53 11.83 -8.16 -6.66
C VAL A 53 11.17 -8.58 -5.36
N GLY A 54 11.71 -9.59 -4.66
CA GLY A 54 11.19 -10.05 -3.37
C GLY A 54 11.20 -8.94 -2.31
N ILE A 55 12.31 -8.17 -2.24
CA ILE A 55 12.42 -7.02 -1.34
C ILE A 55 11.41 -5.93 -1.72
N LEU A 56 11.26 -5.62 -3.01
CA LEU A 56 10.30 -4.63 -3.49
C LEU A 56 8.87 -5.02 -3.11
N VAL A 57 8.50 -6.29 -3.30
CA VAL A 57 7.19 -6.83 -2.90
C VAL A 57 7.01 -6.73 -1.39
N ALA A 58 8.03 -7.09 -0.60
CA ALA A 58 7.97 -6.97 0.86
C ALA A 58 7.79 -5.51 1.32
N LEU A 59 8.55 -4.57 0.74
CA LEU A 59 8.44 -3.14 1.03
C LEU A 59 7.07 -2.56 0.66
N VAL A 60 6.40 -3.13 -0.33
CA VAL A 60 5.06 -2.70 -0.74
C VAL A 60 3.97 -3.37 0.10
N ALA A 61 4.16 -4.63 0.47
CA ALA A 61 3.17 -5.43 1.18
C ALA A 61 3.18 -5.20 2.71
N VAL A 62 4.35 -4.95 3.34
CA VAL A 62 4.52 -4.99 4.81
C VAL A 62 4.29 -3.66 5.54
N PRO A 63 4.72 -2.48 5.05
CA PRO A 63 4.61 -1.25 5.81
C PRO A 63 3.15 -0.77 5.95
N PRO A 64 2.67 -0.45 7.17
CA PRO A 64 1.32 0.09 7.38
C PRO A 64 1.17 1.53 6.88
N ARG A 65 2.29 2.22 6.61
CA ARG A 65 2.31 3.64 6.21
C ARG A 65 2.04 3.86 4.73
N LEU A 66 2.15 2.81 3.89
CA LEU A 66 1.83 2.89 2.47
C LEU A 66 0.34 2.74 2.25
N THR A 67 -0.22 3.47 1.28
CA THR A 67 -1.64 3.34 0.94
C THR A 67 -1.93 1.92 0.46
N PRO A 68 -2.94 1.23 1.00
CA PRO A 68 -3.26 -0.16 0.63
C PRO A 68 -3.62 -0.32 -0.86
N LEU A 69 -3.93 0.78 -1.55
CA LEU A 69 -4.25 0.79 -2.98
C LEU A 69 -3.05 0.56 -3.90
N LEU A 70 -1.81 0.80 -3.44
CA LEU A 70 -0.61 0.54 -4.24
C LEU A 70 -0.40 -0.96 -4.48
N PRO A 71 -0.28 -1.82 -3.43
CA PRO A 71 -0.17 -3.26 -3.65
C PRO A 71 -1.41 -3.82 -4.36
N PHE A 72 -2.59 -3.27 -4.09
CA PHE A 72 -3.82 -3.67 -4.78
C PHE A 72 -3.82 -3.39 -6.28
N GLY A 73 -3.36 -2.21 -6.71
CA GLY A 73 -3.23 -1.88 -8.13
C GLY A 73 -2.32 -2.86 -8.86
N ALA A 74 -1.19 -3.22 -8.23
CA ALA A 74 -0.29 -4.23 -8.78
C ALA A 74 -0.92 -5.62 -8.82
N ALA A 75 -1.65 -6.01 -7.76
CA ALA A 75 -2.41 -7.27 -7.70
C ALA A 75 -3.44 -7.37 -8.82
N LEU A 76 -4.20 -6.30 -9.10
CA LEU A 76 -5.19 -6.27 -10.17
C LEU A 76 -4.57 -6.46 -11.54
N VAL A 77 -3.42 -5.83 -11.80
CA VAL A 77 -2.74 -6.00 -13.09
C VAL A 77 -2.22 -7.43 -13.25
N LEU A 78 -1.57 -7.98 -12.22
CA LEU A 78 -1.05 -9.35 -12.27
C LEU A 78 -2.18 -10.37 -12.41
N ALA A 79 -3.23 -10.28 -11.60
CA ALA A 79 -4.40 -11.15 -11.68
C ALA A 79 -5.14 -10.98 -13.02
N GLY A 80 -5.30 -9.75 -13.48
CA GLY A 80 -5.96 -9.43 -14.75
C GLY A 80 -5.21 -10.00 -15.94
N LEU A 81 -3.88 -9.83 -16.00
CA LEU A 81 -3.05 -10.40 -17.06
C LEU A 81 -3.03 -11.93 -17.01
N SER A 82 -2.97 -12.53 -15.82
CA SER A 82 -3.10 -13.99 -15.67
C SER A 82 -4.45 -14.48 -16.19
N ALA A 83 -5.55 -13.85 -15.79
CA ALA A 83 -6.89 -14.21 -16.27
C ALA A 83 -7.02 -14.03 -17.80
N VAL A 84 -6.54 -12.91 -18.34
CA VAL A 84 -6.58 -12.65 -19.80
C VAL A 84 -5.72 -13.67 -20.56
N SER A 85 -4.56 -14.08 -20.04
CA SER A 85 -3.74 -15.11 -20.68
C SER A 85 -4.43 -16.47 -20.81
N LEU A 86 -5.28 -16.82 -19.84
CA LEU A 86 -6.05 -18.07 -19.83
C LEU A 86 -7.32 -17.98 -20.68
N LEU A 87 -8.03 -16.85 -20.61
CA LEU A 87 -9.33 -16.68 -21.26
C LEU A 87 -9.21 -16.19 -22.71
N ARG A 88 -8.19 -15.39 -23.02
CA ARG A 88 -8.00 -14.70 -24.31
C ARG A 88 -6.49 -14.57 -24.65
N PRO A 89 -5.79 -15.68 -24.92
CA PRO A 89 -4.35 -15.69 -25.16
C PRO A 89 -3.92 -14.75 -26.31
N HIS A 90 -4.73 -14.68 -27.38
CA HIS A 90 -4.51 -13.82 -28.53
C HIS A 90 -4.43 -12.30 -28.22
N LEU A 91 -4.89 -11.85 -27.04
CA LEU A 91 -4.77 -10.45 -26.63
C LEU A 91 -3.39 -10.16 -26.07
N VAL A 92 -2.83 -11.13 -25.34
CA VAL A 92 -1.53 -10.99 -24.69
C VAL A 92 -0.41 -11.07 -25.71
N GLU A 93 -0.59 -11.87 -26.77
CA GLU A 93 0.33 -11.96 -27.92
C GLU A 93 0.46 -10.66 -28.73
N ARG A 94 -0.49 -9.72 -28.60
CA ARG A 94 -0.46 -8.43 -29.30
C ARG A 94 0.34 -7.35 -28.55
N LEU A 95 0.83 -7.66 -27.36
CA LEU A 95 1.63 -6.71 -26.59
C LEU A 95 2.97 -6.43 -27.28
N PRO A 96 3.51 -5.21 -27.16
CA PRO A 96 4.81 -4.87 -27.73
C PRO A 96 5.90 -5.76 -27.12
N THR A 97 6.84 -6.18 -27.96
CA THR A 97 8.00 -6.95 -27.51
C THR A 97 8.97 -6.04 -26.77
N VAL A 98 9.21 -6.34 -25.50
CA VAL A 98 10.14 -5.63 -24.62
C VAL A 98 10.96 -6.66 -23.86
N PRO A 99 12.15 -6.29 -23.33
CA PRO A 99 12.96 -7.23 -22.58
C PRO A 99 12.17 -7.92 -21.46
N GLY A 100 12.17 -9.26 -21.47
CA GLY A 100 11.43 -10.07 -20.50
C GLY A 100 9.99 -10.40 -20.88
N SER A 101 9.40 -9.78 -21.92
CA SER A 101 8.00 -10.02 -22.29
C SER A 101 7.75 -11.47 -22.71
N GLU A 102 8.56 -12.04 -23.60
CA GLU A 102 8.38 -13.42 -24.08
C GLU A 102 8.36 -14.45 -22.96
N SER A 103 9.29 -14.33 -22.01
CA SER A 103 9.38 -15.22 -20.86
C SER A 103 8.25 -14.97 -19.85
N ALA A 104 7.80 -13.72 -19.71
CA ALA A 104 6.63 -13.42 -18.88
C ALA A 104 5.33 -14.00 -19.47
N LEU A 105 5.19 -14.01 -20.81
CA LEU A 105 4.07 -14.66 -21.51
C LEU A 105 4.04 -16.17 -21.26
N VAL A 106 5.20 -16.80 -21.07
CA VAL A 106 5.28 -18.22 -20.68
C VAL A 106 4.87 -18.40 -19.21
N LEU A 107 5.27 -17.50 -18.30
CA LEU A 107 4.97 -17.60 -16.87
C LEU A 107 3.50 -17.33 -16.52
N LEU A 108 2.83 -16.46 -17.28
CA LEU A 108 1.43 -16.07 -17.08
C LEU A 108 0.46 -17.27 -17.04
N PRO A 109 0.39 -18.15 -18.06
CA PRO A 109 -0.50 -19.30 -18.07
C PRO A 109 -0.10 -20.38 -17.06
N LEU A 110 1.17 -20.41 -16.60
CA LEU A 110 1.61 -21.29 -15.51
C LEU A 110 1.02 -20.86 -14.15
N GLY A 111 0.43 -19.66 -14.05
CA GLY A 111 -0.19 -19.18 -12.81
C GLY A 111 0.80 -18.73 -11.74
N VAL A 112 2.08 -18.55 -12.08
CA VAL A 112 3.15 -18.16 -11.12
C VAL A 112 2.84 -16.82 -10.43
N PHE A 113 2.10 -15.93 -11.10
CA PHE A 113 1.72 -14.64 -10.56
C PHE A 113 0.46 -14.67 -9.68
N VAL A 114 -0.30 -15.77 -9.65
CA VAL A 114 -1.54 -15.85 -8.85
C VAL A 114 -1.24 -15.77 -7.35
N PRO A 115 -0.28 -16.53 -6.77
CA PRO A 115 0.09 -16.38 -5.37
C PRO A 115 0.58 -14.96 -5.04
N LEU A 116 1.33 -14.34 -5.95
CA LEU A 116 1.84 -12.98 -5.77
C LEU A 116 0.70 -11.95 -5.78
N ALA A 117 -0.27 -12.10 -6.69
CA ALA A 117 -1.45 -11.25 -6.73
C ALA A 117 -2.29 -11.37 -5.45
N LEU A 118 -2.47 -12.59 -4.93
CA LEU A 118 -3.16 -12.82 -3.65
C LEU A 118 -2.42 -12.17 -2.48
N LEU A 119 -1.09 -12.33 -2.41
CA LEU A 119 -0.25 -11.70 -1.40
C LEU A 119 -0.37 -10.17 -1.43
N LEU A 120 -0.37 -9.57 -2.62
CA LEU A 120 -0.50 -8.13 -2.82
C LEU A 120 -1.94 -7.62 -2.61
N ALA A 121 -2.96 -8.46 -2.78
CA ALA A 121 -4.34 -8.11 -2.48
C ALA A 121 -4.66 -8.19 -0.98
N ALA A 122 -3.98 -9.08 -0.24
CA ALA A 122 -4.25 -9.35 1.17
C ALA A 122 -4.33 -8.09 2.07
N PRO A 123 -3.43 -7.07 1.94
CA PRO A 123 -3.48 -5.87 2.76
C PRO A 123 -4.79 -5.07 2.69
N VAL A 124 -5.55 -5.17 1.58
CA VAL A 124 -6.83 -4.47 1.43
C VAL A 124 -7.88 -5.01 2.39
N PHE A 125 -7.81 -6.31 2.69
CA PHE A 125 -8.76 -7.00 3.56
C PHE A 125 -8.39 -6.89 5.05
N VAL A 126 -7.19 -6.39 5.37
CA VAL A 126 -6.76 -6.17 6.75
C VAL A 126 -7.27 -4.80 7.22
N GLY A 127 -8.41 -4.80 7.91
CA GLY A 127 -9.08 -3.58 8.41
C GLY A 127 -8.18 -2.61 9.17
N GLY A 128 -7.19 -3.13 9.92
CA GLY A 128 -6.23 -2.32 10.68
C GLY A 128 -5.34 -1.39 9.84
N ARG A 129 -5.34 -1.51 8.50
CA ARG A 129 -4.65 -0.56 7.60
C ARG A 129 -5.48 0.63 7.17
N TRP A 130 -6.80 0.52 7.29
CA TRP A 130 -7.73 1.61 6.99
C TRP A 130 -7.91 2.51 8.21
N VAL A 131 -7.83 1.91 9.40
CA VAL A 131 -7.84 2.63 10.67
C VAL A 131 -6.43 3.13 10.95
N ARG A 132 -6.15 4.37 10.54
CA ARG A 132 -5.10 5.14 11.21
C ARG A 132 -5.62 5.36 12.62
N GLY A 133 -4.98 4.76 13.63
CA GLY A 133 -5.17 5.25 14.99
C GLY A 133 -4.87 6.74 14.97
N ASP A 134 -5.75 7.55 15.54
CA ASP A 134 -5.51 8.96 15.82
C ASP A 134 -4.39 9.06 16.87
N ASP A 135 -3.17 8.62 16.54
CA ASP A 135 -1.96 8.88 17.33
C ASP A 135 -1.49 10.35 17.18
N ASP A 136 -2.23 11.16 16.42
CA ASP A 136 -2.19 12.64 16.43
C ASP A 136 -3.39 13.23 17.22
N GLY A 137 -4.14 12.40 17.96
CA GLY A 137 -5.01 12.87 19.03
C GLY A 137 -4.19 13.00 20.32
N PRO A 138 -4.51 13.96 21.21
CA PRO A 138 -3.75 14.14 22.43
C PRO A 138 -3.62 12.79 23.14
N GLY A 139 -2.38 12.42 23.46
CA GLY A 139 -2.11 11.15 24.14
C GLY A 139 -3.04 11.03 25.35
N LYS A 140 -3.38 9.81 25.78
CA LYS A 140 -4.23 9.64 26.97
C LYS A 140 -3.72 10.50 28.15
N ASP A 141 -2.39 10.66 28.24
CA ASP A 141 -1.72 11.52 29.22
C ASP A 141 -2.02 13.03 29.01
N GLU A 142 -2.08 13.52 27.76
CA GLU A 142 -2.46 14.91 27.42
C GLU A 142 -3.97 15.18 27.57
N TYR A 143 -4.82 14.16 27.35
CA TYR A 143 -6.27 14.27 27.59
C TYR A 143 -6.60 14.39 29.09
N PHE A 144 -5.75 13.84 29.96
CA PHE A 144 -5.88 13.98 31.41
C PHE A 144 -5.20 15.26 31.93
N ASP A 145 -4.06 15.69 31.37
CA ASP A 145 -3.40 16.95 31.80
C ASP A 145 -4.29 18.18 31.62
N GLY A 146 -5.08 18.26 30.54
CA GLY A 146 -6.03 19.37 30.34
C GLY A 146 -7.25 19.36 31.27
N LEU A 147 -7.48 18.28 32.03
CA LEU A 147 -8.63 18.12 32.93
C LEU A 147 -8.28 18.33 34.42
N TYR A 148 -6.99 18.41 34.76
CA TYR A 148 -6.53 18.63 36.14
C TYR A 148 -5.93 20.03 36.38
N GLU A 149 -5.74 20.86 35.36
CA GLU A 149 -5.21 22.24 35.52
C GLU A 149 -6.22 23.27 36.06
N ASP A 150 -7.52 22.95 36.18
CA ASP A 150 -8.53 23.87 36.73
C ASP A 150 -8.73 23.74 38.26
N GLY A 151 -7.75 23.14 38.97
CA GLY A 151 -7.94 22.65 40.33
C GLY A 151 -7.21 23.34 41.49
N GLU A 152 -6.15 24.13 41.28
CA GLU A 152 -5.40 24.71 42.42
C GLU A 152 -4.96 26.16 42.20
N GLY A 153 -5.69 27.07 42.85
CA GLY A 153 -5.24 28.44 43.06
C GLY A 153 -4.01 28.48 43.97
N GLY A 154 -2.92 29.05 43.45
CA GLY A 154 -1.67 29.19 44.21
C GLY A 154 -0.61 30.09 43.58
N SER A 155 -0.97 31.35 43.30
CA SER A 155 -0.08 32.52 43.21
C SER A 155 1.30 32.38 42.53
N ASN A 156 1.43 32.88 41.30
CA ASN A 156 2.56 33.76 40.98
C ASN A 156 2.26 34.72 39.82
N GLN A 157 2.37 36.01 40.12
CA GLN A 157 2.36 37.11 39.17
C GLN A 157 3.53 37.00 38.18
N ARG A 158 3.30 37.21 36.89
CA ARG A 158 3.75 38.40 36.13
C ARG A 158 3.59 38.22 34.61
N SER A 159 2.83 39.15 34.02
CA SER A 159 2.95 39.73 32.65
C SER A 159 3.07 38.78 31.46
N ALA A 160 2.22 38.86 30.43
CA ALA A 160 2.05 40.06 29.60
C ALA A 160 0.91 39.89 28.58
N LEU A 161 0.19 41.00 28.30
CA LEU A 161 -0.56 41.33 27.07
C LEU A 161 -1.85 40.53 26.79
N ARG A 162 -3.05 40.98 27.19
CA ARG A 162 -3.90 42.07 26.63
C ARG A 162 -4.33 41.87 25.16
N SER A 163 -5.60 41.47 24.98
CA SER A 163 -6.67 41.90 24.02
C SER A 163 -7.46 40.68 23.55
N GLU A 164 -8.79 40.53 23.54
CA GLU A 164 -10.00 41.24 23.99
C GLU A 164 -11.14 40.16 23.91
N PRO A 165 -12.33 40.38 24.48
CA PRO A 165 -13.35 39.33 24.68
C PRO A 165 -14.35 39.23 23.52
N VAL A 166 -14.67 38.00 23.08
CA VAL A 166 -15.84 37.75 22.22
C VAL A 166 -17.01 37.32 23.10
N PRO A 167 -18.18 37.99 23.03
CA PRO A 167 -19.27 37.81 23.97
C PRO A 167 -20.03 36.49 23.75
N ALA A 168 -20.39 35.87 24.88
CA ALA A 168 -21.26 34.71 24.98
C ALA A 168 -22.66 35.01 24.40
N ALA A 169 -23.11 34.15 23.50
CA ALA A 169 -24.51 34.12 23.05
C ALA A 169 -25.14 32.77 23.40
N ALA A 170 -26.06 32.85 24.36
CA ALA A 170 -27.28 32.07 24.50
C ALA A 170 -27.17 30.55 24.74
N SER A 171 -27.15 30.21 26.03
CA SER A 171 -28.05 29.24 26.67
C SER A 171 -29.13 28.60 25.77
N HIS A 172 -28.94 27.32 25.45
CA HIS A 172 -30.02 26.49 24.89
C HIS A 172 -30.67 25.68 26.02
N GLU A 173 -31.79 26.18 26.55
CA GLU A 173 -32.70 25.38 27.39
C GLU A 173 -33.44 24.35 26.53
N PRO A 174 -33.52 23.07 26.94
CA PRO A 174 -34.47 22.12 26.39
C PRO A 174 -35.80 22.20 27.16
N ARG A 175 -36.84 22.76 26.52
CA ARG A 175 -38.21 22.72 27.02
C ARG A 175 -38.79 21.31 26.91
N HIS A 176 -39.08 20.72 28.06
CA HIS A 176 -40.07 19.66 28.23
C HIS A 176 -41.44 20.12 27.68
N ARG A 177 -42.09 19.30 26.84
CA ARG A 177 -43.53 19.37 26.60
C ARG A 177 -44.10 17.96 26.73
N LEU A 178 -44.80 17.75 27.84
CA LEU A 178 -45.85 16.75 27.99
C LEU A 178 -47.05 17.22 27.16
N GLU A 179 -47.68 16.32 26.42
CA GLU A 179 -49.10 16.38 26.11
C GLU A 179 -49.59 14.95 25.89
N ASP A 180 -50.53 14.58 26.75
CA ASP A 180 -51.28 13.34 26.78
C ASP A 180 -52.21 13.24 25.55
N ASP A 181 -52.44 12.01 25.10
CA ASP A 181 -53.72 11.53 24.55
C ASP A 181 -53.82 10.01 24.74
#